data_AF-A0A7J6TIK1-F1
#
_entry.id   AF-A0A7J6TIK1-F1
#
_cell.length_a   1.000
_cell.length_b   1.000
_cell.length_c   1.000
_cell.angle_alpha   90.00
_cell.angle_beta   90.00
_cell.angle_gamma   90.00
#
_symmetry.space_group_name_H-M   'P 1'
#
loop_
_entity.id
_entity.type
_entity.pdbx_description
1 polymer ?
#
loop_
_entity_poly.entity_id
_entity_poly.type
_entity_poly.pdbx_seq_one_letter_code
_entity_poly.pdbx_strand_id
1 'polypeptide(L)'
;MHRRSIPLFTQLKGTLLRTLPQWRMHELATVVKGWRELGFLTPDLMLSMLPYITDNIHSMTSSDIVIFLDAFATIRLTVEPQPLVEAAAGRIEEFTPLQLVSVCSSLARLNV
;
A
#
# COMPACT_ATOMS: atom_id res chain seq x y z
N MET A 1 -16.11 20.00 -5.32
CA MET A 1 -14.64 20.12 -5.49
C MET A 1 -14.00 19.06 -6.43
N HIS A 2 -14.77 18.23 -7.15
CA HIS A 2 -14.22 17.04 -7.84
C HIS A 2 -13.78 17.19 -9.31
N ARG A 3 -14.22 18.21 -10.05
CA ARG A 3 -13.99 18.22 -11.52
C ARG A 3 -12.58 18.62 -11.97
N ARG A 4 -11.80 19.34 -11.15
CA ARG A 4 -10.44 19.80 -11.51
C ARG A 4 -9.31 18.93 -10.94
N SER A 5 -9.58 18.11 -9.92
CA SER A 5 -8.56 17.27 -9.30
C SER A 5 -8.29 15.97 -10.06
N ILE A 6 -9.27 15.43 -10.79
CA ILE A 6 -9.11 14.17 -11.54
C ILE A 6 -7.96 14.21 -12.56
N PRO A 7 -7.82 15.26 -13.41
CA PRO A 7 -6.68 15.35 -14.34
C PRO A 7 -5.33 15.42 -13.61
N LEU A 8 -5.27 16.13 -12.48
CA LEU A 8 -4.06 16.23 -11.66
C LEU A 8 -3.66 14.87 -11.10
N PHE A 9 -4.58 14.14 -10.47
CA PHE A 9 -4.29 12.81 -9.93
C PHE A 9 -3.93 11.79 -11.02
N THR A 10 -4.51 11.93 -12.21
CA THR A 10 -4.12 11.13 -13.38
C THR A 10 -2.67 11.40 -13.80
N GLN A 11 -2.26 12.67 -13.84
CA GLN A 11 -0.87 13.04 -14.13
C GLN A 11 0.09 12.59 -13.03
N LEU A 12 -0.28 12.78 -11.76
CA LEU A 12 0.49 12.33 -10.61
C LEU A 12 0.70 10.81 -10.64
N LYS A 13 -0.31 10.05 -11.05
CA LYS A 13 -0.23 8.59 -11.20
C LYS A 13 0.79 8.19 -12.25
N GLY A 14 0.71 8.81 -13.43
CA GLY A 14 1.69 8.56 -14.49
C GLY A 14 3.12 8.92 -14.06
N THR A 15 3.28 10.02 -13.33
CA THR A 15 4.59 10.43 -12.80
C THR A 15 5.11 9.47 -11.74
N LEU A 16 4.28 9.12 -10.75
CA LEU A 16 4.62 8.15 -9.70
C LEU A 16 5.14 6.85 -10.30
N LEU A 17 4.39 6.25 -11.24
CA LEU A 17 4.77 4.98 -11.87
C LEU A 17 6.09 5.07 -12.65
N ARG A 18 6.34 6.19 -13.34
CA ARG A 18 7.61 6.39 -14.07
C ARG A 18 8.80 6.63 -13.15
N THR A 19 8.59 7.19 -11.97
CA THR A 19 9.66 7.50 -11.02
C THR A 19 9.79 6.49 -9.91
N LEU A 20 8.97 5.42 -9.86
CA LEU A 20 8.96 4.37 -8.81
C LEU A 20 10.36 3.96 -8.32
N PRO A 21 11.36 3.67 -9.19
CA PRO A 21 12.70 3.26 -8.74
C PRO A 21 13.47 4.29 -7.90
N GLN A 22 12.99 5.54 -7.87
CA GLN A 22 13.60 6.64 -7.12
C GLN A 22 13.01 6.78 -5.72
N TRP A 23 11.89 6.10 -5.42
CA TRP A 23 11.18 6.23 -4.16
C TRP A 23 11.67 5.25 -3.12
N ARG A 24 11.87 5.73 -1.89
CA ARG A 24 12.01 4.85 -0.73
C ARG A 24 10.65 4.27 -0.35
N MET A 25 10.64 3.07 0.23
CA MET A 25 9.38 2.40 0.58
C MET A 25 8.53 3.19 1.58
N HIS A 26 9.15 3.90 2.51
CA HIS A 26 8.46 4.77 3.45
C HIS A 26 7.76 5.97 2.77
N GLU A 27 8.42 6.57 1.77
CA GLU A 27 7.85 7.69 0.99
C GLU A 27 6.68 7.19 0.15
N LEU A 28 6.85 6.02 -0.49
CA LEU A 28 5.79 5.39 -1.27
C LEU A 28 4.58 5.01 -0.40
N ALA A 29 4.81 4.44 0.79
CA ALA A 29 3.75 4.15 1.75
C ALA A 29 2.98 5.41 2.14
N THR A 30 3.70 6.52 2.40
CA THR A 30 3.09 7.82 2.72
C THR A 30 2.20 8.32 1.59
N VAL A 31 2.65 8.21 0.33
CA VAL A 31 1.84 8.57 -0.85
C VAL A 31 0.59 7.69 -0.94
N VAL A 32 0.75 6.37 -0.80
CA VAL A 32 -0.37 5.41 -0.84
C VAL A 32 -1.41 5.72 0.25
N LYS A 33 -0.96 6.00 1.47
CA LYS A 33 -1.84 6.41 2.57
C LYS A 33 -2.64 7.66 2.21
N GLY A 34 -1.96 8.71 1.72
CA GLY A 34 -2.64 9.96 1.33
C GLY A 34 -3.63 9.74 0.20
N TRP A 35 -3.31 8.90 -0.79
CA TRP A 35 -4.20 8.62 -1.92
C TRP A 35 -5.42 7.81 -1.50
N ARG A 36 -5.24 6.89 -0.55
CA ARG A 36 -6.35 6.16 0.06
C ARG A 36 -7.28 7.10 0.81
N GLU A 37 -6.74 7.95 1.67
CA GLU A 37 -7.51 8.93 2.46
C GLU A 37 -8.29 9.92 1.57
N LEU A 38 -7.74 10.26 0.40
CA LEU A 38 -8.39 11.14 -0.58
C LEU A 38 -9.30 10.39 -1.57
N GLY A 39 -9.40 9.06 -1.51
CA GLY A 39 -10.23 8.25 -2.40
C GLY A 39 -9.71 8.16 -3.85
N PHE A 40 -8.42 8.39 -4.08
CA PHE A 40 -7.76 8.27 -5.40
C PHE A 40 -6.93 7.00 -5.56
N LEU A 41 -6.87 6.14 -4.54
CA LEU A 41 -6.22 4.85 -4.64
C LEU A 41 -7.09 3.89 -5.46
N THR A 42 -6.55 3.39 -6.58
CA THR A 42 -7.28 2.51 -7.50
C THR A 42 -6.64 1.13 -7.58
N PRO A 43 -7.42 0.07 -7.88
CA PRO A 43 -6.91 -1.30 -8.05
C PRO A 43 -5.74 -1.40 -9.03
N ASP A 44 -5.88 -0.76 -10.20
CA ASP A 44 -4.87 -0.82 -11.26
C ASP A 44 -3.56 -0.11 -10.87
N LEU A 45 -3.61 0.94 -10.06
CA LEU A 45 -2.42 1.58 -9.51
C LEU A 45 -1.69 0.64 -8.55
N MET A 46 -2.39 0.05 -7.58
CA MET A 46 -1.78 -0.85 -6.61
C MET A 46 -1.20 -2.10 -7.27
N LEU A 47 -1.91 -2.68 -8.26
CA LEU A 47 -1.38 -3.78 -9.07
C LEU A 47 -0.13 -3.40 -9.85
N SER A 48 -0.07 -2.18 -10.39
CA SER A 48 1.11 -1.69 -11.11
C SER A 48 2.32 -1.48 -10.19
N MET A 49 2.11 -1.14 -8.92
CA MET A 49 3.17 -0.96 -7.93
C MET A 49 3.57 -2.26 -7.23
N LEU A 50 2.72 -3.29 -7.25
CA LEU A 50 2.92 -4.54 -6.51
C LEU A 50 4.28 -5.22 -6.76
N PRO A 51 4.80 -5.32 -8.01
CA PRO A 51 6.13 -5.90 -8.24
C PRO A 51 7.23 -5.12 -7.50
N TYR A 52 7.23 -3.79 -7.62
CA TYR A 52 8.20 -2.93 -6.94
C TYR A 52 8.10 -3.02 -5.42
N ILE A 53 6.87 -3.06 -4.89
CA ILE A 53 6.60 -3.23 -3.45
C ILE A 53 7.18 -4.55 -2.95
N THR A 54 6.98 -5.62 -3.71
CA THR A 54 7.46 -6.97 -3.38
C THR A 54 8.98 -7.06 -3.42
N ASP A 55 9.61 -6.53 -4.48
CA ASP A 55 11.07 -6.56 -4.66
C ASP A 55 11.81 -5.78 -3.55
N ASN A 56 11.15 -4.79 -2.94
CA ASN A 56 11.73 -3.92 -1.92
C ASN A 56 11.18 -4.20 -0.52
N ILE A 57 10.49 -5.33 -0.31
CA ILE A 57 9.81 -5.64 0.96
C ILE A 57 10.76 -5.66 2.16
N HIS A 58 12.00 -6.10 1.96
CA HIS A 58 13.01 -6.16 3.00
C HIS A 58 13.43 -4.77 3.53
N SER A 59 13.20 -3.71 2.75
CA SER A 59 13.52 -2.33 3.14
C SER A 59 12.38 -1.63 3.90
N MET A 60 11.22 -2.28 4.04
CA MET A 60 10.06 -1.73 4.73
C MET A 60 10.21 -1.80 6.25
N THR A 61 9.66 -0.79 6.91
CA THR A 61 9.36 -0.83 8.35
C THR A 61 8.02 -1.52 8.62
N SER A 62 7.74 -1.88 9.87
CA SER A 62 6.43 -2.42 10.29
C SER A 62 5.28 -1.46 9.93
N SER A 63 5.51 -0.15 10.05
CA SER A 63 4.54 0.88 9.64
C SER A 63 4.23 0.85 8.14
N ASP A 64 5.24 0.68 7.30
CA ASP A 64 5.05 0.63 5.85
C ASP A 64 4.24 -0.61 5.46
N ILE A 65 4.54 -1.76 6.06
CA ILE A 65 3.80 -3.02 5.87
C ILE A 65 2.32 -2.83 6.22
N VAL A 66 2.01 -2.23 7.38
CA VAL A 66 0.62 -1.95 7.78
C VAL A 66 -0.09 -1.07 6.76
N ILE A 67 0.57 -0.02 6.28
CA ILE A 67 -0.03 0.90 5.30
C ILE A 67 -0.33 0.18 3.99
N PHE A 68 0.61 -0.60 3.46
CA PHE A 68 0.39 -1.33 2.21
C PHE A 68 -0.70 -2.40 2.38
N LEU A 69 -0.69 -3.20 3.45
CA LEU A 69 -1.74 -4.19 3.71
C LEU A 69 -3.13 -3.55 3.79
N ASP A 70 -3.26 -2.46 4.55
CA ASP A 70 -4.54 -1.73 4.64
C ASP A 70 -4.95 -1.12 3.30
N ALA A 71 -3.99 -0.64 2.51
CA ALA A 71 -4.24 -0.15 1.16
C ALA A 71 -4.80 -1.25 0.24
N PHE A 72 -4.17 -2.43 0.20
CA PHE A 72 -4.65 -3.61 -0.55
C PHE A 72 -6.04 -4.07 -0.07
N ALA A 73 -6.24 -4.12 1.24
CA ALA A 73 -7.52 -4.49 1.85
C ALA A 73 -8.65 -3.50 1.51
N THR A 74 -8.33 -2.21 1.45
CA THR A 74 -9.30 -1.15 1.17
C THR A 74 -9.86 -1.23 -0.24
N ILE A 75 -9.00 -1.49 -1.22
CA ILE A 75 -9.41 -1.61 -2.63
C ILE A 75 -9.96 -2.99 -3.01
N ARG A 76 -10.01 -3.93 -2.04
CA ARG A 76 -10.53 -5.30 -2.19
C ARG A 76 -9.97 -5.99 -3.42
N LEU A 77 -8.65 -5.93 -3.60
CA LEU A 77 -8.01 -6.64 -4.69
C LEU A 77 -8.24 -8.15 -4.53
N THR A 78 -8.59 -8.82 -5.63
CA THR A 78 -8.71 -10.28 -5.71
C THR A 78 -7.36 -10.97 -5.70
N VAL A 79 -6.28 -10.25 -6.02
CA VAL A 79 -4.92 -10.75 -5.91
C VAL A 79 -4.41 -10.44 -4.52
N GLU A 80 -4.26 -11.49 -3.71
CA GLU A 80 -3.66 -11.40 -2.40
C GLU A 80 -2.18 -10.99 -2.53
N PRO A 81 -1.73 -9.95 -1.81
CA PRO A 81 -0.31 -9.60 -1.79
C PRO A 81 0.45 -10.56 -0.85
N GLN A 82 0.50 -11.84 -1.20
CA GLN A 82 1.10 -12.92 -0.39
C GLN A 82 2.46 -12.53 0.24
N PRO A 83 3.40 -11.88 -0.47
CA PRO A 83 4.67 -11.47 0.13
C PRO A 83 4.51 -10.49 1.31
N LEU A 84 3.54 -9.58 1.26
CA LEU A 84 3.23 -8.66 2.37
C LEU A 84 2.64 -9.38 3.57
N VAL A 85 1.82 -10.40 3.34
CA VAL A 85 1.27 -11.24 4.40
C VAL A 85 2.39 -12.01 5.10
N GLU A 86 3.28 -12.63 4.34
CA GLU A 86 4.44 -13.36 4.86
C GLU A 86 5.40 -12.43 5.62
N ALA A 87 5.66 -11.23 5.09
CA ALA A 87 6.48 -10.24 5.78
C ALA A 87 5.85 -9.76 7.09
N ALA A 88 4.52 -9.59 7.14
CA ALA A 88 3.82 -9.25 8.37
C ALA A 88 3.89 -10.39 9.40
N ALA A 89 3.69 -11.64 8.97
CA ALA A 89 3.79 -12.81 9.83
C ALA A 89 5.21 -12.99 10.39
N GLY A 90 6.23 -12.87 9.54
CA GLY A 90 7.64 -13.04 9.93
C GLY A 90 8.18 -11.95 10.85
N ARG A 91 7.48 -10.83 10.98
CA ARG A 91 7.90 -9.66 11.77
C ARG A 91 6.89 -9.31 12.86
N ILE A 92 6.04 -10.26 13.26
CA ILE A 92 4.91 -10.02 14.16
C ILE A 92 5.32 -9.34 15.48
N GLU A 93 6.53 -9.62 15.96
CA GLU A 93 7.09 -9.06 17.20
C GLU A 93 7.54 -7.58 17.05
N GLU A 94 7.71 -7.08 15.82
CA GLU A 94 8.09 -5.68 15.54
C GLU A 94 6.90 -4.72 15.57
N PHE A 95 5.66 -5.23 15.63
CA PHE A 95 4.46 -4.41 15.59
C PHE A 95 4.02 -3.96 16.99
N THR A 96 3.66 -2.68 17.09
CA THR A 96 2.92 -2.16 18.23
C THR A 96 1.51 -2.77 18.30
N PRO A 97 0.85 -2.76 19.47
CA PRO A 97 -0.52 -3.27 19.61
C PRO A 97 -1.52 -2.64 18.62
N LEU A 98 -1.40 -1.33 18.35
CA LEU A 98 -2.27 -0.64 17.39
C LEU A 98 -2.02 -1.09 15.94
N GLN A 99 -0.77 -1.35 15.59
CA GLN A 99 -0.43 -1.89 14.28
C GLN A 99 -0.94 -3.32 14.12
N LEU A 100 -0.85 -4.16 15.16
CA LEU A 100 -1.40 -5.52 15.15
C LEU A 100 -2.90 -5.51 14.87
N VAL A 101 -3.67 -4.62 15.53
CA VAL A 101 -5.10 -4.46 15.25
C VAL A 101 -5.34 -4.08 13.78
N SER A 102 -4.53 -3.18 13.24
CA SER A 102 -4.63 -2.76 11.84
C SER A 102 -4.31 -3.89 10.87
N VAL A 103 -3.29 -4.71 11.17
CA VAL A 103 -2.91 -5.89 10.38
C VAL A 103 -4.04 -6.91 10.41
N CYS A 104 -4.54 -7.30 11.59
CA CYS A 104 -5.66 -8.25 11.71
C CYS A 104 -6.90 -7.79 10.93
N SER A 105 -7.25 -6.51 11.04
CA SER A 105 -8.38 -5.93 10.30
C SER A 105 -8.16 -5.95 8.78
N SER A 106 -6.92 -5.76 8.33
CA SER A 106 -6.57 -5.80 6.91
C SER A 106 -6.62 -7.22 6.36
N LEU A 107 -6.05 -8.19 7.08
CA LEU A 107 -6.10 -9.62 6.71
C LEU A 107 -7.55 -10.14 6.65
N ALA A 108 -8.38 -9.81 7.65
CA ALA A 108 -9.79 -10.19 7.64
C ALA A 108 -10.55 -9.63 6.43
N ARG A 109 -10.23 -8.41 5.98
CA ARG A 109 -10.83 -7.80 4.77
C ARG A 109 -10.27 -8.38 3.46
N LEU A 110 -9.05 -8.91 3.49
CA LEU A 110 -8.45 -9.66 2.38
C LEU A 110 -8.93 -11.11 2.33
N ASN A 111 -9.66 -11.58 3.35
CA ASN A 111 -10.13 -12.95 3.51
C ASN A 111 -8.97 -13.97 3.56
N VAL A 112 -7.96 -13.62 4.37
CA VAL A 112 -6.74 -14.40 4.67
C VAL A 112 -6.72 -14.77 6.16
#